data_AF-A0A645IFD3-F1
#
_entry.id   AF-A0A645IFD3-F1
#
_cell.length_a   1.000
_cell.length_b   1.000
_cell.length_c   1.000
_cell.angle_alpha   90.00
_cell.angle_beta   90.00
_cell.angle_gamma   90.00
#
_symmetry.space_group_name_H-M   'P 1'
#
loop_
_entity.id
_entity.type
_entity.pdbx_description
1 polymer ?
#
loop_
_entity_poly.entity_id
_entity_poly.type
_entity_poly.pdbx_seq_one_letter_code
_entity_poly.pdbx_strand_id
1 'polypeptide(L)' 'MLEQDLKDYFDKIAAAYPPGESKTSSAGLDEMSMKLETPEIKVLVVFSDIHLSVNVRDDKISHSANLDTIYLQEK' A
#
# COMPACT_ATOMS: atom_id res chain seq x y z
N MET A 1 -10.08 -1.57 12.30
CA MET A 1 -9.88 -0.26 11.66
C MET A 1 -8.56 -0.29 10.93
N LEU A 2 -7.41 -0.04 11.57
CA LEU A 2 -6.11 0.03 10.87
C LEU A 2 -5.71 -1.23 10.07
N GLU A 3 -5.89 -2.42 10.65
CA GLU A 3 -5.55 -3.68 9.96
C GLU A 3 -6.41 -3.90 8.71
N GLN A 4 -7.69 -3.53 8.78
CA GLN A 4 -8.60 -3.60 7.64
C GLN A 4 -8.23 -2.55 6.58
N ASP A 5 -7.91 -1.31 7.00
CA ASP A 5 -7.51 -0.23 6.08
C ASP A 5 -6.22 -0.58 5.31
N LEU A 6 -5.25 -1.19 6.00
CA LEU A 6 -4.02 -1.72 5.39
C LEU A 6 -4.30 -2.86 4.42
N LYS A 7 -5.16 -3.81 4.81
CA LYS A 7 -5.54 -4.93 3.95
C LYS A 7 -6.22 -4.43 2.68
N ASP A 8 -7.21 -3.54 2.81
CA ASP A 8 -7.96 -2.99 1.68
C ASP A 8 -7.05 -2.18 0.74
N TYR A 9 -6.08 -1.46 1.29
CA TYR A 9 -5.04 -0.78 0.51
C TYR A 9 -4.20 -1.77 -0.32
N PHE A 10 -3.64 -2.81 0.29
CA PHE A 10 -2.84 -3.80 -0.42
C PHE A 10 -3.64 -4.61 -1.43
N ASP A 11 -4.91 -4.93 -1.15
CA ASP A 11 -5.81 -5.59 -2.09
C ASP A 11 -6.04 -4.72 -3.34
N LYS A 12 -6.25 -3.41 -3.17
CA LYS A 12 -6.36 -2.46 -4.28
C LYS A 12 -5.07 -2.41 -5.12
N ILE A 13 -3.92 -2.34 -4.47
CA ILE A 13 -2.61 -2.31 -5.15
C ILE A 13 -2.35 -3.63 -5.90
N ALA A 14 -2.66 -4.77 -5.31
CA ALA A 14 -2.53 -6.08 -5.95
C ALA A 14 -3.46 -6.25 -7.17
N ALA A 15 -4.67 -5.68 -7.12
CA ALA A 15 -5.59 -5.68 -8.26
C ALA A 15 -5.11 -4.79 -9.41
N ALA A 16 -4.48 -3.65 -9.11
CA ALA A 16 -3.92 -2.73 -10.12
C ALA A 16 -2.61 -3.26 -10.74
N TYR A 17 -1.82 -3.99 -9.94
CA TYR A 17 -0.50 -4.51 -10.29
C TYR A 17 -0.45 -6.04 -10.11
N PRO A 18 -1.16 -6.81 -10.96
CA PRO A 18 -1.22 -8.25 -10.81
C PRO A 18 0.16 -8.90 -11.03
N PRO A 19 0.52 -9.90 -10.20
CA PRO A 19 1.75 -10.66 -10.34
C PRO A 19 1.87 -11.32 -11.72
N GLY A 20 3.04 -11.20 -12.35
CA GLY A 20 3.30 -11.76 -13.68
C GLY A 20 3.06 -10.78 -14.84
N GLU A 21 2.35 -9.69 -14.61
CA GLU A 21 2.35 -8.55 -15.53
C GLU A 21 3.47 -7.58 -15.13
N SER A 22 4.62 -7.68 -15.79
CA SER A 22 5.73 -6.74 -15.61
C SER A 22 5.34 -5.35 -16.13
N LYS A 23 4.60 -4.59 -15.32
CA LYS A 23 4.44 -3.16 -15.49
C LYS A 23 5.51 -2.46 -14.65
N THR A 24 6.62 -2.06 -15.28
CA THR A 24 7.39 -0.92 -14.80
C THR A 24 6.52 0.31 -14.98
N SER A 25 5.64 0.53 -14.03
CA SER A 25 4.66 1.60 -14.01
C SER A 25 5.15 2.61 -12.99
N SER A 26 5.24 3.88 -13.39
CA SER A 26 5.37 4.94 -12.39
C SER A 26 4.02 5.00 -11.68
N ALA A 27 3.95 4.42 -10.49
CA ALA A 27 2.77 4.52 -9.65
C ALA A 27 2.53 5.99 -9.29
N GLY A 28 1.27 6.42 -9.34
CA GLY A 28 0.88 7.78 -8.96
C GLY A 28 0.99 7.96 -7.44
N LEU A 29 1.02 9.22 -6.98
CA LEU A 29 1.03 9.53 -5.54
C LEU A 29 -0.16 8.89 -4.79
N ASP A 30 -1.34 8.82 -5.41
CA ASP A 30 -2.54 8.20 -4.82
C ASP A 30 -2.40 6.68 -4.63
N GLU A 31 -1.54 6.03 -5.41
CA GLU A 31 -1.23 4.62 -5.25
C GLU A 31 -0.10 4.43 -4.24
N MET A 32 0.86 5.35 -4.22
CA MET A 32 1.99 5.37 -3.29
C MET A 32 1.66 6.05 -1.95
N SER A 33 0.38 6.31 -1.66
CA SER A 33 -0.02 6.86 -0.38
C SER A 33 -1.30 6.26 0.17
N MET A 34 -1.39 6.24 1.50
CA MET A 34 -2.55 5.77 2.25
C MET A 34 -2.99 6.86 3.23
N LYS A 35 -4.27 7.19 3.21
CA LYS A 35 -4.88 8.13 4.15
C LYS A 35 -5.57 7.35 5.26
N LEU A 36 -5.30 7.72 6.51
CA LEU A 36 -5.99 7.22 7.69
C LEU A 36 -6.61 8.40 8.43
N GLU A 37 -7.86 8.25 8.85
CA GLU A 37 -8.57 9.30 9.56
C GLU A 37 -9.31 8.72 10.76
N THR A 38 -9.03 9.28 11.94
CA THR A 38 -9.80 9.04 13.17
C THR A 38 -10.52 10.33 13.58
N PRO A 39 -11.39 10.30 14.59
CA PRO A 39 -11.98 11.54 15.13
C PRO A 39 -10.94 12.56 15.58
N GLU A 40 -9.77 12.12 16.04
CA GLU A 40 -8.72 12.94 16.65
C GLU A 40 -7.61 13.35 15.68
N ILE A 41 -7.25 12.50 14.72
CA ILE A 41 -6.09 12.73 13.84
C ILE A 41 -6.36 12.39 12.37
N LYS A 42 -5.59 13.03 11.48
CA LYS A 42 -5.45 12.68 10.06
C LYS A 42 -4.00 12.29 9.79
N VAL A 43 -3.81 11.18 9.08
CA VAL A 43 -2.49 10.66 8.71
C VAL A 43 -2.45 10.43 7.20
N LEU A 44 -1.39 10.90 6.55
CA LEU A 44 -1.02 10.51 5.19
C LEU A 44 0.30 9.77 5.25
N VAL A 45 0.26 8.49 4.93
CA VAL A 45 1.44 7.62 4.79
C VAL A 45 1.86 7.65 3.32
N VAL A 46 3.12 7.91 3.03
CA VAL A 46 3.70 7.88 1.68
C VAL A 46 4.76 6.80 1.62
N PHE A 47 4.69 5.95 0.59
CA PHE A 47 5.61 4.85 0.35
C PHE A 47 6.57 5.19 -0.78
N SER A 48 7.84 4.79 -0.66
CA SER A 48 8.85 4.94 -1.71
C SER A 48 8.72 3.86 -2.77
N ASP A 49 8.41 2.64 -2.32
CA ASP A 49 8.28 1.46 -3.17
C ASP A 49 7.38 0.43 -2.49
N ILE A 50 6.71 -0.36 -3.33
CA ILE A 50 5.84 -1.46 -2.92
C ILE A 50 6.24 -2.66 -3.76
N HIS A 51 6.58 -3.74 -3.07
CA HIS A 51 6.92 -5.02 -3.65
C HIS A 51 5.80 -6.02 -3.40
N LEU A 52 5.24 -6.51 -4.50
CA LEU A 52 4.28 -7.60 -4.53
C LEU A 52 4.99 -8.84 -5.05
N SER A 53 5.07 -9.90 -4.25
CA SER A 53 5.68 -11.16 -4.67
C SER A 53 4.75 -12.32 -4.38
N VAL A 54 4.54 -13.15 -5.40
CA VAL A 54 3.80 -14.41 -5.28
C VAL A 54 4.79 -15.56 -5.27
N ASN A 55 4.78 -16.31 -4.17
CA ASN A 55 5.46 -17.58 -4.11
C ASN A 55 4.53 -18.67 -4.64
N VAL A 56 4.72 -19.03 -5.92
CA VAL A 56 3.95 -20.08 -6.62
C VAL A 56 4.12 -21.49 -6.05
N ARG A 57 5.16 -21.73 -5.24
CA ARG A 57 5.38 -23.04 -4.61
C ARG A 57 4.48 -23.25 -3.39
N ASP A 58 4.23 -22.18 -2.64
CA ASP A 58 3.49 -22.23 -1.38
C ASP A 58 2.10 -21.56 -1.46
N ASP A 59 1.73 -21.06 -2.64
CA ASP A 59 0.51 -20.26 -2.89
C ASP A 59 0.36 -19.09 -1.91
N LYS A 60 1.49 -18.45 -1.58
CA LYS A 60 1.56 -17.32 -0.65
C LYS A 60 1.85 -16.04 -1.39
N ILE A 61 1.00 -15.04 -1.17
CA ILE A 61 1.24 -13.66 -1.60
C ILE A 61 1.91 -12.93 -0.45
N SER A 62 3.07 -12.34 -0.73
CA SER A 62 3.81 -11.49 0.19
C SER A 62 3.80 -10.06 -0.31
N HIS A 63 3.44 -9.14 0.57
CA HIS A 63 3.41 -7.71 0.31
C HIS A 63 4.43 -7.06 1.25
N SER A 64 5.31 -6.23 0.70
CA SER A 64 6.18 -5.37 1.48
C SER A 64 6.16 -3.98 0.89
N ALA A 65 6.15 -2.96 1.72
CA ALA A 65 6.22 -1.57 1.31
C ALA A 65 7.28 -0.86 2.15
N ASN A 66 8.07 -0.02 1.50
CA ASN A 66 9.02 0.85 2.17
C ASN A 66 8.37 2.22 2.39
N LEU A 67 8.47 2.69 3.63
CA LEU A 67 7.95 3.99 4.03
C LEU A 67 8.91 5.09 3.60
N ASP A 68 8.38 6.14 2.97
CA ASP A 68 9.11 7.37 2.67
C ASP A 68 8.86 8.42 3.76
N THR A 69 7.59 8.76 4.00
CA THR A 69 7.22 9.82 4.95
C THR A 69 5.82 9.60 5.52
N ILE A 70 5.62 10.10 6.75
CA ILE A 70 4.31 10.19 7.38
C ILE A 70 4.02 11.67 7.66
N TYR A 71 2.92 12.17 7.11
CA TYR A 71 2.34 13.45 7.51
C TYR A 71 1.23 13.19 8.52
N LEU A 72 1.27 13.92 9.63
CA LEU A 72 0.30 13.81 10.72
C LEU A 72 -0.26 15.19 11.07
N GLN A 73 -1.57 15.25 11.24
CA GLN A 73 -2.29 16.46 11.64
C GLN A 73 -3.35 16.11 12.69
N GLU A 74 -3.29 16.80 13.84
CA GLU A 74 -4.32 16.76 14.88
C GLU A 74 -5.52 17.64 14.49
N LYS A 75 -6.72 17.26 14.94
CA LYS A 75 -7.99 17.96 14.68
C LYS A 75 -8.43 18.87 15.81
#